data_AF-A0A3D5UIW9-F1
#
_entry.id   AF-A0A3D5UIW9-F1
#
_cell.length_a   1.000
_cell.length_b   1.000
_cell.length_c   1.000
_cell.angle_alpha   90.00
_cell.angle_beta   90.00
_cell.angle_gamma   90.00
#
_symmetry.space_group_name_H-M   'P 1'
#
loop_
_entity.id
_entity.type
_entity.pdbx_description
1 polymer ?
#
loop_
_entity_poly.entity_id
_entity_poly.type
_entity_poly.pdbx_seq_one_letter_code
_entity_poly.pdbx_strand_id
1 'polypeptide(L)' 'VGPKGIRVQNIVEELNGEKIDIITWSDDPVAYISSALSPAKVLEVQIHELEKSALVVVD' A
#
# COMPACT_ATOMS: atom_id res chain seq x y z
N VAL A 1 -5.49 0.12 12.72
CA VAL A 1 -6.08 1.49 12.74
C VAL A 1 -6.76 1.87 14.06
N GLY A 2 -7.52 1.00 14.73
CA GLY A 2 -8.24 1.32 15.99
C GLY A 2 -9.76 1.37 15.79
N PRO A 3 -10.56 1.50 16.86
CA PRO A 3 -12.01 1.52 16.75
C PRO A 3 -12.44 2.61 15.76
N LYS A 4 -13.15 2.23 14.69
CA LYS A 4 -13.60 3.14 13.62
C LYS A 4 -12.50 4.04 13.02
N GLY A 5 -11.22 3.64 13.07
CA GLY A 5 -10.12 4.41 12.48
C GLY A 5 -9.63 5.61 13.31
N ILE A 6 -10.13 5.81 14.54
CA ILE A 6 -9.85 7.00 15.37
C ILE A 6 -8.35 7.33 15.49
N ARG A 7 -7.48 6.33 15.71
CA ARG A 7 -6.05 6.62 15.89
C ARG A 7 -5.40 7.14 14.61
N VAL A 8 -5.85 6.67 13.44
CA VAL A 8 -5.31 7.12 12.14
C VAL A 8 -5.81 8.51 11.84
N GLN A 9 -7.08 8.79 12.15
CA GLN A 9 -7.67 10.10 11.96
C GLN A 9 -6.93 11.18 12.75
N ASN A 10 -6.57 10.91 14.00
CA ASN A 10 -5.76 11.85 14.80
C ASN A 10 -4.41 12.16 14.15
N ILE A 11 -3.72 11.15 13.60
CA ILE A 11 -2.42 11.35 12.93
C ILE A 11 -2.61 12.16 11.64
N VAL A 12 -3.66 11.88 10.86
CA VAL A 12 -3.99 12.65 9.64
C VAL A 12 -4.25 14.12 9.98
N GLU A 13 -4.96 14.40 11.08
CA GLU A 13 -5.21 15.76 11.56
C GLU A 13 -3.91 16.47 11.99
N GLU A 14 -3.01 15.77 12.68
CA GLU A 14 -1.67 16.28 13.04
C GLU A 14 -0.80 16.58 11.80
N LEU A 15 -0.98 15.82 10.72
CA LEU A 15 -0.31 16.04 9.43
C LEU A 15 -1.09 16.97 8.48
N ASN A 16 -1.96 17.83 9.01
CA ASN A 16 -2.74 18.83 8.25
C ASN A 16 -3.59 18.23 7.11
N GLY A 17 -4.12 17.02 7.30
CA GLY A 17 -4.96 16.35 6.32
C GLY A 17 -4.18 15.58 5.26
N GLU A 18 -2.89 15.31 5.46
CA GLU A 18 -2.11 14.42 4.60
C GLU A 18 -2.79 13.04 4.49
N LYS A 19 -2.89 12.50 3.27
CA LYS A 19 -3.48 11.18 3.05
C LYS A 19 -2.49 10.10 3.46
N ILE A 20 -2.88 9.27 4.42
CA ILE A 20 -2.08 8.15 4.92
C ILE A 20 -2.77 6.85 4.54
N ASP A 21 -2.05 6.01 3.80
CA ASP A 21 -2.47 4.63 3.54
C ASP A 21 -1.71 3.65 4.44
N ILE A 22 -2.45 2.72 5.03
CA ILE A 22 -1.91 1.68 5.91
C ILE A 22 -2.12 0.34 5.25
N ILE A 23 -1.02 -0.29 4.89
CA ILE A 23 -1.00 -1.58 4.20
C ILE A 23 -0.36 -2.65 5.09
N THR A 24 -0.68 -3.90 4.82
CA THR A 24 -0.02 -5.03 5.46
C THR A 24 1.36 -5.23 4.86
N TRP A 25 2.38 -5.33 5.71
CA TRP A 25 3.70 -5.72 5.28
C TRP A 25 3.77 -7.21 4.98
N SER A 26 4.63 -7.60 4.04
CA SER A 26 4.88 -8.99 3.64
C SER A 26 6.33 -9.14 3.16
N ASP A 27 6.95 -10.27 3.47
CA ASP A 27 8.25 -10.69 2.92
C ASP A 27 8.15 -11.10 1.44
N ASP A 28 6.97 -11.56 1.00
CA ASP A 28 6.71 -11.80 -0.42
C ASP A 28 6.51 -10.45 -1.14
N PRO A 29 7.43 -10.06 -2.05
CA PRO A 29 7.38 -8.78 -2.73
C PRO A 29 6.12 -8.63 -3.60
N VAL A 30 5.57 -9.72 -4.16
CA VAL A 30 4.33 -9.67 -4.94
C VAL A 30 3.16 -9.24 -4.06
N ALA A 31 3.00 -9.87 -2.89
CA ALA A 31 1.96 -9.53 -1.94
C ALA A 31 2.13 -8.11 -1.37
N TYR A 32 3.37 -7.69 -1.11
CA TYR A 32 3.66 -6.36 -0.59
C TYR A 32 3.36 -5.25 -1.60
N ILE A 33 3.83 -5.40 -2.85
CA ILE A 33 3.55 -4.46 -3.96
C ILE A 33 2.04 -4.40 -4.23
N SER A 34 1.35 -5.54 -4.23
CA SER A 34 -0.09 -5.58 -4.46
C SER A 34 -0.87 -4.81 -3.39
N SER A 35 -0.44 -4.95 -2.13
CA SER A 35 -1.05 -4.21 -1.01
C SER A 35 -0.81 -2.71 -1.13
N ALA A 36 0.37 -2.29 -1.60
CA ALA A 36 0.75 -0.89 -1.77
C ALA A 36 -0.05 -0.16 -2.87
N LEU A 37 -0.61 -0.90 -3.83
CA LEU A 37 -1.41 -0.35 -4.92
C LEU A 37 -2.91 -0.29 -4.62
N SER A 38 -3.33 -0.68 -3.41
CA SER A 38 -4.72 -0.51 -2.96
C SER A 38 -5.19 0.94 -3.17
N PRO A 39 -6.39 1.17 -3.73
CA PRO A 39 -7.49 0.21 -3.94
C PRO A 39 -7.49 -0.47 -5.32
N ALA A 40 -6.48 -0.26 -6.15
CA ALA A 40 -6.44 -0.85 -7.49
C ALA A 40 -6.40 -2.38 -7.41
N LYS A 41 -7.14 -3.04 -8.32
CA LYS A 41 -7.18 -4.50 -8.38
C LYS A 41 -6.03 -4.99 -9.24
N VAL A 42 -5.01 -5.54 -8.60
CA VAL A 42 -3.82 -6.08 -9.27
C VAL A 42 -4.16 -7.41 -9.94
N LEU A 43 -3.86 -7.50 -11.24
CA LEU A 43 -4.05 -8.69 -12.07
C LEU A 43 -2.74 -9.48 -12.20
N GLU A 44 -1.61 -8.78 -12.35
CA GLU A 44 -0.29 -9.40 -12.53
C GLU A 44 0.82 -8.47 -12.00
N VAL A 45 1.87 -9.07 -11.43
CA VAL A 45 3.10 -8.36 -10.99
C VAL A 45 4.31 -9.08 -11.56
N GLN A 46 5.14 -8.35 -12.32
CA GLN A 46 6.43 -8.82 -12.84
C GLN A 46 7.54 -8.05 -12.15
N ILE A 47 8.45 -8.75 -11.47
CA ILE A 47 9.50 -8.15 -10.64
C ILE A 47 10.85 -8.21 -11.36
N HIS A 48 11.56 -7.09 -11.36
CA HIS A 48 12.92 -6.95 -11.83
C HIS A 48 13.86 -6.68 -10.65
N GLU A 49 14.32 -7.75 -9.99
CA GLU A 49 15.11 -7.70 -8.75
C GLU A 49 16.41 -6.87 -8.87
N LEU A 50 17.10 -6.97 -10.00
CA LEU A 50 18.36 -6.26 -10.23
C LEU A 50 18.17 -4.74 -10.24
N GLU A 51 17.05 -4.28 -10.79
CA GLU A 51 16.71 -2.86 -10.93
C GLU A 51 15.87 -2.34 -9.76
N LYS A 52 15.43 -3.24 -8.86
CA LYS A 52 14.45 -2.97 -7.81
C LYS A 52 13.19 -2.29 -8.35
N SER A 53 12.72 -2.75 -9.51
CA SER A 53 11.53 -2.24 -10.20
C SER A 53 10.51 -3.36 -10.41
N ALA A 54 9.26 -2.99 -10.63
CA ALA A 54 8.20 -3.94 -10.95
C ALA A 54 7.23 -3.35 -11.97
N LEU A 55 6.80 -4.18 -12.92
CA LEU A 55 5.69 -3.89 -13.82
C LEU A 55 4.42 -4.50 -13.22
N VAL A 56 3.36 -3.70 -13.11
CA VAL A 56 2.09 -4.14 -12.53
C VAL A 56 0.95 -3.87 -13.50
N VAL A 57 0.13 -4.89 -13.73
CA VAL A 57 -1.09 -4.81 -14.54
C VAL A 57 -2.29 -4.75 -13.60
N VAL A 58 -3.19 -3.80 -13.83
CA VAL A 58 -4.41 -3.57 -13.03
C VAL A 58 -5.65 -3.60 -13.93
N ASP A 59 -6.81 -3.88 -13.33
CA ASP A 59 -8.15 -3.82 -13.95
C ASP A 59 -8.64 -2.36 -14.12
#